data_AF-A0A3S9MVE9-F1
#
_entry.id   AF-A0A3S9MVE9-F1
#
_cell.length_a   1.000
_cell.length_b   1.000
_cell.length_c   1.000
_cell.angle_alpha   90.00
_cell.angle_beta   90.00
_cell.angle_gamma   90.00
#
_symmetry.space_group_name_H-M   'P 1'
#
loop_
_entity.id
_entity.type
_entity.pdbx_description
1 polymer ?
#
loop_
_entity_poly.entity_id
_entity_poly.type
_entity_poly.pdbx_seq_one_letter_code
_entity_poly.pdbx_strand_id
1 'polypeptide(L)'
;MIEDIYSAIPLGIGMAFLIGPVFFALLETSAIKGFRAALAFDIGVIIADIVFLLVAYFMTSAILEKLQDDPGLFIFGGGILALYGVISFAQTRKSYLKEVDPNVIPVATNNYGRLMIKGFLLNFINVGVLGFWLGLILIFGPQLENDGSRILTFFGTVLASYLVVDLFKIALAKSLNRYLTPLRIFWLKRLIAIIMMICGGVLIFKGTFPDTTKQLEEQIDIMPDLMDQEKVEEVEEEFIKELESKDLIPDKPVEKTVRPIKETTPLPKVSPNNKPEVEVEDDIFQTIDTTKQKPQP
;
A
#
# COMPACT_ATOMS: atom_id res chain seq x y z
N MET A 1 14.40 -3.93 10.21
CA MET A 1 13.73 -5.00 9.42
C MET A 1 12.39 -5.38 10.03
N ILE A 2 12.34 -6.04 11.20
CA ILE A 2 11.05 -6.45 11.81
C ILE A 2 10.22 -5.24 12.26
N GLU A 3 10.86 -4.22 12.84
CA GLU A 3 10.19 -2.97 13.22
C GLU A 3 9.59 -2.26 12.00
N ASP A 4 10.32 -2.24 10.88
CA ASP A 4 9.84 -1.66 9.61
C ASP A 4 8.59 -2.41 9.09
N ILE A 5 8.49 -3.73 9.31
CA ILE A 5 7.31 -4.52 8.96
C ILE A 5 6.10 -4.12 9.82
N TYR A 6 6.31 -4.00 11.14
CA TYR A 6 5.22 -3.64 12.06
C TYR A 6 4.70 -2.23 11.82
N SER A 7 5.58 -1.26 11.51
CA SER A 7 5.16 0.11 11.19
C SER A 7 4.49 0.23 9.81
N ALA A 8 4.87 -0.62 8.85
CA ALA A 8 4.27 -0.64 7.51
C ALA A 8 2.84 -1.21 7.48
N ILE A 9 2.50 -2.17 8.34
CA ILE A 9 1.19 -2.84 8.33
C ILE A 9 0.01 -1.88 8.53
N PRO A 10 0.00 -1.00 9.56
CA PRO A 10 -1.07 -0.02 9.74
C PRO A 10 -1.25 0.88 8.50
N LEU A 11 -0.14 1.30 7.88
CA LEU A 11 -0.15 2.13 6.69
C LEU A 11 -0.81 1.41 5.50
N GLY A 12 -0.44 0.14 5.25
CA GLY A 12 -1.04 -0.64 4.17
C GLY A 12 -2.51 -1.00 4.42
N ILE A 13 -2.91 -1.22 5.69
CA ILE A 13 -4.33 -1.37 6.05
C ILE A 13 -5.09 -0.08 5.74
N GLY A 14 -4.58 1.09 6.14
CA GLY A 14 -5.19 2.38 5.87
C GLY A 14 -5.34 2.66 4.38
N MET A 15 -4.28 2.39 3.62
CA MET A 15 -4.23 2.45 2.15
C MET A 15 -5.38 1.71 1.48
N ALA A 16 -5.66 0.50 1.94
CA ALA A 16 -6.72 -0.32 1.36
C ALA A 16 -8.09 0.39 1.44
N PHE A 17 -8.33 1.22 2.45
CA PHE A 17 -9.63 1.90 2.68
C PHE A 17 -9.68 3.31 2.08
N LEU A 18 -8.66 3.74 1.33
CA LEU A 18 -8.70 5.02 0.64
C LEU A 18 -9.85 5.04 -0.37
N ILE A 19 -10.86 5.86 -0.07
CA ILE A 19 -12.07 5.96 -0.89
C ILE A 19 -11.73 6.76 -2.14
N GLY A 20 -11.75 6.08 -3.29
CA GLY A 20 -11.48 6.70 -4.58
C GLY A 20 -12.07 5.94 -5.76
N PRO A 21 -11.86 6.44 -7.00
CA PRO A 21 -12.35 5.81 -8.22
C PRO A 21 -11.97 4.34 -8.36
N VAL A 22 -10.75 3.99 -7.97
CA VAL A 22 -10.21 2.62 -8.03
C VAL A 22 -10.94 1.71 -7.05
N PHE A 23 -11.13 2.15 -5.80
CA PHE A 23 -11.88 1.41 -4.78
C PHE A 23 -13.28 1.01 -5.26
N PHE A 24 -14.03 1.98 -5.80
CA PHE A 24 -15.37 1.71 -6.30
C PHE A 24 -15.39 0.79 -7.53
N ALA A 25 -14.44 0.98 -8.46
CA ALA A 25 -14.31 0.12 -9.64
C ALA A 25 -13.93 -1.33 -9.27
N LEU A 26 -13.14 -1.51 -8.21
CA LEU A 26 -12.78 -2.82 -7.68
C LEU A 26 -14.00 -3.53 -7.08
N LEU A 27 -14.77 -2.84 -6.23
CA LEU A 27 -16.00 -3.37 -5.63
C LEU A 27 -17.05 -3.72 -6.70
N GLU A 28 -17.23 -2.87 -7.70
CA GLU A 28 -18.10 -3.14 -8.85
C GLU A 28 -17.68 -4.42 -9.58
N THR A 29 -16.40 -4.50 -9.92
CA THR A 29 -15.85 -5.63 -10.66
C THR A 29 -16.01 -6.92 -9.85
N SER A 30 -15.81 -6.88 -8.54
CA SER A 30 -16.00 -8.04 -7.67
C SER A 30 -17.46 -8.45 -7.55
N ALA A 31 -18.35 -7.50 -7.31
CA ALA A 31 -19.77 -7.79 -7.13
C ALA A 31 -20.42 -8.28 -8.43
N ILE A 32 -20.03 -7.76 -9.60
CA ILE A 32 -20.66 -8.11 -10.89
C ILE A 32 -19.95 -9.28 -11.59
N LYS A 33 -18.62 -9.27 -11.66
CA LYS A 33 -17.83 -10.23 -12.45
C LYS A 33 -17.17 -11.32 -11.60
N GLY A 34 -17.20 -11.16 -10.27
CA GLY A 34 -16.69 -12.13 -9.30
C GLY A 34 -15.22 -11.95 -8.93
N PHE A 35 -14.78 -12.74 -7.95
CA PHE A 35 -13.46 -12.63 -7.31
C PHE A 35 -12.28 -12.68 -8.30
N ARG A 36 -12.25 -13.66 -9.22
CA ARG A 36 -11.12 -13.80 -10.17
C ARG A 36 -10.97 -12.60 -11.09
N ALA A 37 -12.09 -12.00 -11.49
CA ALA A 37 -12.10 -10.81 -12.34
C ALA A 37 -11.61 -9.58 -11.58
N ALA A 38 -12.04 -9.41 -10.34
CA ALA A 38 -11.58 -8.33 -9.47
C ALA A 38 -10.10 -8.49 -9.09
N LEU A 39 -9.65 -9.71 -8.79
CA LEU A 39 -8.23 -9.98 -8.54
C LEU A 39 -7.35 -9.60 -9.74
N ALA A 40 -7.77 -9.94 -10.97
CA ALA A 40 -7.04 -9.53 -12.16
C ALA A 40 -6.97 -8.01 -12.32
N PHE A 41 -8.07 -7.31 -12.01
CA PHE A 41 -8.10 -5.84 -11.97
C PHE A 41 -7.16 -5.28 -10.91
N ASP A 42 -7.19 -5.84 -9.70
CA ASP A 42 -6.41 -5.42 -8.53
C ASP A 42 -4.90 -5.62 -8.72
N ILE A 43 -4.50 -6.73 -9.35
CA ILE A 43 -3.11 -6.92 -9.77
C ILE A 43 -2.65 -5.78 -10.70
N GLY A 44 -3.53 -5.30 -11.58
CA GLY A 44 -3.25 -4.14 -12.41
C GLY A 44 -3.01 -2.87 -11.59
N VAL A 45 -3.80 -2.65 -10.54
CA VAL A 45 -3.65 -1.53 -9.60
C VAL A 45 -2.30 -1.59 -8.89
N ILE A 46 -1.97 -2.75 -8.31
CA ILE A 46 -0.69 -3.01 -7.63
C ILE A 46 0.50 -2.79 -8.56
N ILE A 47 0.41 -3.22 -9.83
CA ILE A 47 1.48 -2.98 -10.81
C ILE A 47 1.67 -1.47 -11.04
N ALA A 48 0.60 -0.69 -11.12
CA ALA A 48 0.71 0.77 -11.25
C ALA A 48 1.33 1.40 -10.00
N ASP A 49 0.98 0.93 -8.80
CA ASP A 49 1.59 1.39 -7.55
C ASP A 49 3.08 1.08 -7.49
N ILE A 50 3.49 -0.12 -7.89
CA ILE A 50 4.91 -0.50 -7.99
C ILE A 50 5.64 0.42 -8.96
N VAL A 51 5.06 0.72 -10.13
CA VAL A 51 5.64 1.66 -11.09
C VAL A 51 5.81 3.05 -10.46
N PHE A 52 4.79 3.56 -9.77
CA PHE A 52 4.89 4.84 -9.09
C PHE A 52 5.92 4.86 -7.98
N LEU A 53 6.02 3.78 -7.21
CA LEU A 53 6.99 3.65 -6.14
C LEU A 53 8.42 3.62 -6.69
N LEU A 54 8.66 2.91 -7.79
CA LEU A 54 9.95 2.92 -8.47
C LEU A 54 10.28 4.32 -9.00
N VAL A 55 9.32 4.98 -9.66
CA VAL A 55 9.52 6.36 -10.13
C VAL A 55 9.84 7.30 -8.97
N ALA A 56 9.09 7.21 -7.87
CA ALA A 56 9.28 8.02 -6.68
C ALA A 56 10.63 7.76 -6.01
N TYR A 57 11.08 6.50 -5.97
CA TYR A 57 12.38 6.12 -5.39
C TYR A 57 13.56 6.67 -6.20
N PHE A 58 13.47 6.66 -7.53
CA PHE A 58 14.54 7.18 -8.40
C PHE A 58 14.45 8.69 -8.64
N MET A 59 13.36 9.34 -8.25
CA MET A 59 13.17 10.77 -8.46
C MET A 59 13.91 11.58 -7.38
N THR A 60 14.68 12.58 -7.80
CA THR A 60 15.35 13.50 -6.86
C THR A 60 14.34 14.40 -6.15
N SER A 61 14.60 14.74 -4.89
CA SER A 61 13.76 15.63 -4.05
C SER A 61 13.36 16.95 -4.72
N ALA A 62 14.24 17.56 -5.53
CA ALA A 62 13.94 18.82 -6.23
C ALA A 62 12.97 18.68 -7.42
N ILE A 63 12.92 17.50 -8.06
CA ILE A 63 11.96 17.18 -9.13
C ILE A 63 10.62 16.81 -8.52
N LEU A 64 10.68 16.19 -7.33
CA LEU A 64 9.57 15.78 -6.50
C LEU A 64 8.62 16.91 -6.15
N GLU A 65 9.16 17.96 -5.56
CA GLU A 65 8.40 19.14 -5.10
C GLU A 65 7.73 19.85 -6.28
N LYS A 66 8.43 19.94 -7.41
CA LYS A 66 7.89 20.57 -8.61
C LYS A 66 6.82 19.74 -9.32
N LEU A 67 6.92 18.41 -9.28
CA LEU A 67 6.00 17.53 -10.00
C LEU A 67 4.71 17.27 -9.20
N GLN A 68 4.80 17.20 -7.87
CA GLN A 68 3.64 17.08 -7.00
C GLN A 68 2.76 18.34 -7.04
N ASP A 69 3.38 19.51 -7.12
CA ASP A 69 2.67 20.78 -7.18
C ASP A 69 2.35 21.24 -8.61
N ASP A 70 2.59 20.40 -9.63
CA ASP A 70 2.33 20.77 -11.01
C ASP A 70 0.81 20.80 -11.28
N PRO A 71 0.20 21.98 -11.48
CA PRO A 71 -1.23 22.09 -11.78
C PRO A 71 -1.62 21.36 -13.07
N GLY A 72 -0.69 21.24 -14.02
CA GLY A 72 -0.89 20.52 -15.27
C GLY A 72 -1.14 19.04 -15.06
N LEU A 73 -0.51 18.43 -14.05
CA LEU A 73 -0.70 17.02 -13.72
C LEU A 73 -2.13 16.78 -13.22
N PHE A 74 -2.61 17.62 -12.29
CA PHE A 74 -3.99 17.57 -11.79
C PHE A 74 -5.04 17.76 -12.89
N ILE A 75 -4.84 18.72 -13.80
CA ILE A 75 -5.75 18.96 -14.93
C ILE A 75 -5.76 17.77 -15.89
N PHE A 76 -4.58 17.22 -16.22
CA PHE A 76 -4.46 16.08 -17.14
C PHE A 76 -5.11 14.81 -16.57
N GLY A 77 -4.75 14.42 -15.35
CA GLY A 77 -5.32 13.26 -14.68
C GLY A 77 -6.82 13.41 -14.43
N GLY A 78 -7.24 14.59 -13.95
CA GLY A 78 -8.64 14.94 -13.75
C GLY A 78 -9.46 14.91 -15.03
N GLY A 79 -8.90 15.41 -16.14
CA GLY A 79 -9.52 15.39 -17.46
C GLY A 79 -9.78 13.99 -17.99
N ILE A 80 -8.77 13.11 -17.94
CA ILE A 80 -8.93 11.72 -18.39
C ILE A 80 -9.92 10.97 -17.47
N LEU A 81 -9.85 11.18 -16.16
CA LEU A 81 -10.77 10.55 -15.20
C LEU A 81 -12.22 11.01 -15.42
N ALA A 82 -12.43 12.32 -15.61
CA ALA A 82 -13.74 12.87 -15.92
C ALA A 82 -14.28 12.33 -17.25
N LEU A 83 -13.44 12.27 -18.29
CA LEU A 83 -13.81 11.69 -19.59
C LEU A 83 -14.20 10.22 -19.46
N TYR A 84 -13.44 9.43 -18.69
CA TYR A 84 -13.77 8.04 -18.41
C TYR A 84 -15.12 7.93 -17.67
N GLY A 85 -15.38 8.82 -16.70
CA GLY A 85 -16.68 8.92 -16.03
C GLY A 85 -17.84 9.21 -17.00
N VAL A 86 -17.68 10.18 -17.90
CA VAL A 86 -18.69 10.52 -18.94
C VAL A 86 -18.95 9.33 -19.87
N ILE A 87 -17.88 8.69 -20.37
CA ILE A 87 -17.99 7.51 -21.24
C ILE A 87 -18.71 6.37 -20.51
N SER A 88 -18.32 6.08 -19.26
CA SER A 88 -18.93 5.04 -18.43
C SER A 88 -20.43 5.31 -18.20
N PHE A 89 -20.78 6.56 -17.90
CA PHE A 89 -22.16 6.99 -17.70
C PHE A 89 -23.00 6.76 -18.97
N ALA A 90 -22.50 7.19 -20.13
CA ALA A 90 -23.19 7.01 -21.42
C ALA A 90 -23.35 5.53 -21.80
N GLN A 91 -22.34 4.70 -21.52
CA GLN A 91 -22.35 3.25 -21.79
C GLN A 91 -23.25 2.46 -20.84
N THR A 92 -23.59 3.02 -19.67
CA THR A 92 -24.41 2.33 -18.66
C THR A 92 -25.80 1.96 -19.21
N ARG A 93 -26.44 2.84 -20.00
CA ARG A 93 -27.75 2.57 -20.61
C ARG A 93 -27.71 1.43 -21.63
N LYS A 94 -26.66 1.38 -22.47
CA LYS A 94 -26.46 0.31 -23.46
C LYS A 94 -26.20 -1.04 -22.79
N SER A 95 -25.44 -1.03 -21.69
CA SER A 95 -25.12 -2.23 -20.92
C SER A 95 -26.36 -2.82 -20.25
N TYR A 96 -27.22 -1.97 -19.67
CA TYR A 96 -28.49 -2.41 -19.06
C TYR A 96 -29.43 -3.08 -20.06
N LEU A 97 -29.61 -2.51 -21.26
CA LEU A 97 -30.46 -3.10 -22.30
C LEU A 97 -29.98 -4.49 -22.73
N LYS A 98 -28.66 -4.72 -22.73
CA LYS A 98 -28.07 -6.02 -23.06
C LYS A 98 -28.18 -7.05 -21.94
N GLU A 99 -28.24 -6.61 -20.69
CA GLU A 99 -28.42 -7.48 -19.50
C GLU A 99 -29.88 -7.91 -19.30
N VAL A 100 -30.85 -7.16 -19.87
CA VAL A 100 -32.30 -7.42 -19.73
C VAL A 100 -32.89 -8.18 -20.94
N ASP A 101 -32.20 -8.22 -22.08
CA ASP A 101 -32.68 -8.95 -23.27
C ASP A 101 -32.58 -10.47 -23.09
N PRO A 102 -33.70 -11.21 -23.05
CA PRO A 102 -33.70 -12.67 -22.85
C PRO A 102 -33.10 -13.46 -24.02
N ASN A 103 -32.88 -12.83 -25.19
CA ASN A 103 -32.31 -13.49 -26.36
C ASN A 103 -30.78 -13.48 -26.40
N VAL A 104 -30.14 -12.75 -25.49
CA VAL A 104 -28.67 -12.67 -25.41
C VAL A 104 -28.23 -13.47 -24.19
N ILE A 105 -27.82 -14.74 -24.39
CA ILE A 105 -27.10 -15.49 -23.34
C ILE A 105 -25.81 -14.71 -23.09
N PRO A 106 -25.64 -14.03 -21.93
CA PRO A 106 -24.42 -13.29 -21.69
C PRO A 106 -23.37 -14.31 -21.29
N VAL A 107 -22.62 -14.82 -22.29
CA VAL A 107 -21.35 -15.48 -21.99
C VAL A 107 -20.45 -14.39 -21.42
N ALA A 108 -20.36 -14.34 -20.10
CA ALA A 108 -19.45 -13.43 -19.39
C ALA A 108 -18.01 -13.88 -19.68
N THR A 109 -17.50 -13.53 -20.87
CA THR A 109 -16.10 -13.73 -21.21
C THR A 109 -15.30 -12.76 -20.34
N ASN A 110 -14.89 -13.21 -19.16
CA ASN A 110 -14.00 -12.48 -18.29
C ASN A 110 -12.61 -12.46 -18.92
N ASN A 111 -12.36 -11.47 -19.79
CA ASN A 111 -11.02 -11.21 -20.28
C ASN A 111 -10.20 -10.57 -19.15
N TYR A 112 -9.50 -11.41 -18.40
CA TYR A 112 -8.68 -11.01 -17.25
C TYR A 112 -7.58 -10.01 -17.63
N GLY A 113 -6.96 -10.15 -18.81
CA GLY A 113 -5.96 -9.19 -19.29
C GLY A 113 -6.54 -7.80 -19.52
N ARG A 114 -7.74 -7.70 -20.11
CA ARG A 114 -8.45 -6.42 -20.26
C ARG A 114 -8.79 -5.80 -18.91
N LEU A 115 -9.16 -6.62 -17.91
CA LEU A 115 -9.46 -6.14 -16.56
C LEU A 115 -8.21 -5.64 -15.83
N MET A 116 -7.09 -6.33 -15.97
CA MET A 116 -5.80 -5.90 -15.43
C MET A 116 -5.36 -4.57 -16.03
N ILE A 117 -5.39 -4.42 -17.35
CA ILE A 117 -5.07 -3.15 -18.02
C ILE A 117 -6.02 -2.04 -17.56
N LYS A 118 -7.31 -2.35 -17.38
CA LYS A 118 -8.29 -1.39 -16.84
C LYS A 118 -7.92 -0.93 -15.43
N GLY A 119 -7.52 -1.85 -14.54
CA GLY A 119 -7.07 -1.52 -13.18
C GLY A 119 -5.81 -0.68 -13.17
N PHE A 120 -4.80 -1.08 -13.96
CA PHE A 120 -3.56 -0.35 -14.14
C PHE A 120 -3.82 1.08 -14.61
N LEU A 121 -4.55 1.27 -15.71
CA LEU A 121 -4.81 2.61 -16.26
C LEU A 121 -5.60 3.48 -15.29
N LEU A 122 -6.62 2.93 -14.62
CA LEU A 122 -7.43 3.70 -13.68
C LEU A 122 -6.61 4.18 -12.49
N ASN A 123 -5.68 3.36 -11.99
CA ASN A 123 -4.76 3.77 -10.93
C ASN A 123 -3.70 4.75 -11.47
N PHE A 124 -3.17 4.51 -12.66
CA PHE A 124 -2.14 5.36 -13.28
C PHE A 124 -2.62 6.77 -13.61
N ILE A 125 -3.87 6.94 -14.01
CA ILE A 125 -4.47 8.26 -14.29
C ILE A 125 -4.73 9.04 -12.99
N ASN A 126 -4.80 8.35 -11.84
CA ASN A 126 -5.03 8.99 -10.55
C ASN A 126 -3.75 9.63 -10.02
N VAL A 127 -3.54 10.90 -10.37
CA VAL A 127 -2.37 11.70 -9.97
C VAL A 127 -2.18 11.77 -8.46
N GLY A 128 -3.26 11.70 -7.68
CA GLY A 128 -3.17 11.66 -6.22
C GLY A 128 -2.38 10.45 -5.69
N VAL A 129 -2.42 9.32 -6.41
CA VAL A 129 -1.67 8.11 -6.02
C VAL A 129 -0.17 8.30 -6.22
N LEU A 130 0.24 8.93 -7.32
CA LEU A 130 1.65 9.27 -7.54
C LEU A 130 2.15 10.19 -6.42
N GLY A 131 1.44 11.29 -6.14
CA GLY A 131 1.81 12.23 -5.06
C GLY A 131 1.82 11.58 -3.68
N PHE A 132 0.91 10.65 -3.43
CA PHE A 132 0.88 9.88 -2.18
C PHE A 132 2.13 9.00 -2.01
N TRP A 133 2.49 8.20 -3.01
CA TRP A 133 3.71 7.39 -2.96
C TRP A 133 4.97 8.25 -2.82
N LEU A 134 4.97 9.41 -3.47
CA LEU A 134 6.00 10.41 -3.35
C LEU A 134 6.18 10.93 -1.92
N GLY A 135 5.08 11.35 -1.30
CA GLY A 135 5.05 11.85 0.06
C GLY A 135 5.49 10.79 1.06
N LEU A 136 5.08 9.53 0.87
CA LEU A 136 5.55 8.43 1.70
C LEU A 136 7.07 8.22 1.59
N ILE A 137 7.64 8.26 0.39
CA ILE A 137 9.10 8.13 0.24
C ILE A 137 9.83 9.33 0.87
N LEU A 138 9.28 10.54 0.79
CA LEU A 138 9.86 11.71 1.45
C LEU A 138 9.86 11.60 2.98
N ILE A 139 8.76 11.13 3.56
CA ILE A 139 8.58 11.04 5.01
C ILE A 139 9.36 9.84 5.58
N PHE A 140 9.18 8.66 4.99
CA PHE A 140 9.73 7.41 5.51
C PHE A 140 11.12 7.08 4.95
N GLY A 141 11.52 7.61 3.79
CA GLY A 141 12.85 7.37 3.21
C GLY A 141 14.00 7.72 4.16
N PRO A 142 14.02 8.95 4.74
CA PRO A 142 15.02 9.34 5.73
C PRO A 142 14.97 8.50 7.01
N GLN A 143 13.77 8.11 7.47
CA GLN A 143 13.58 7.26 8.67
C GLN A 143 14.13 5.83 8.47
N LEU A 144 14.15 5.38 7.22
CA LEU A 144 14.73 4.10 6.80
C LEU A 144 16.21 4.24 6.41
N GLU A 145 16.86 5.35 6.79
CA GLU A 145 18.27 5.68 6.51
C GLU A 145 18.62 5.70 5.01
N ASN A 146 17.61 5.83 4.14
CA ASN A 146 17.74 5.65 2.69
C ASN A 146 18.36 4.29 2.28
N ASP A 147 18.28 3.28 3.15
CA ASP A 147 18.73 1.92 2.86
C ASP A 147 17.72 1.23 1.92
N GLY A 148 18.19 0.83 0.74
CA GLY A 148 17.34 0.20 -0.27
C GLY A 148 16.68 -1.10 0.18
N SER A 149 17.33 -1.90 1.02
CA SER A 149 16.76 -3.14 1.58
C SER A 149 15.67 -2.85 2.60
N ARG A 150 15.86 -1.82 3.44
CA ARG A 150 14.83 -1.40 4.42
C ARG A 150 13.63 -0.77 3.72
N ILE A 151 13.86 0.08 2.72
CA ILE A 151 12.82 0.67 1.86
C ILE A 151 12.02 -0.43 1.15
N LEU A 152 12.70 -1.37 0.50
CA LEU A 152 12.03 -2.49 -0.17
C LEU A 152 11.19 -3.32 0.81
N THR A 153 11.71 -3.59 2.02
CA THR A 153 11.00 -4.35 3.05
C THR A 153 9.77 -3.60 3.56
N PHE A 154 9.93 -2.31 3.89
CA PHE A 154 8.85 -1.45 4.37
C PHE A 154 7.73 -1.34 3.33
N PHE A 155 8.06 -0.87 2.13
CA PHE A 155 7.07 -0.64 1.08
C PHE A 155 6.50 -1.93 0.49
N GLY A 156 7.30 -3.00 0.42
CA GLY A 156 6.81 -4.33 0.09
C GLY A 156 5.79 -4.83 1.12
N THR A 157 5.99 -4.53 2.41
CA THR A 157 5.03 -4.85 3.48
C THR A 157 3.77 -3.98 3.39
N VAL A 158 3.89 -2.69 3.05
CA VAL A 158 2.74 -1.82 2.77
C VAL A 158 1.89 -2.41 1.64
N LEU A 159 2.50 -2.73 0.50
CA LEU A 159 1.78 -3.32 -0.65
C LEU A 159 1.19 -4.70 -0.32
N ALA A 160 1.90 -5.54 0.44
CA ALA A 160 1.40 -6.86 0.81
C ALA A 160 0.22 -6.79 1.78
N SER A 161 0.29 -5.93 2.81
CA SER A 161 -0.81 -5.72 3.75
C SER A 161 -2.02 -5.07 3.05
N TYR A 162 -1.78 -4.10 2.17
CA TYR A 162 -2.77 -3.52 1.27
C TYR A 162 -3.50 -4.60 0.46
N LEU A 163 -2.75 -5.43 -0.28
CA LEU A 163 -3.30 -6.52 -1.10
C LEU A 163 -4.11 -7.51 -0.26
N VAL A 164 -3.61 -7.92 0.91
CA VAL A 164 -4.33 -8.84 1.80
C VAL A 164 -5.69 -8.27 2.20
N VAL A 165 -5.74 -7.00 2.61
CA VAL A 165 -7.00 -6.34 2.97
C VAL A 165 -7.93 -6.24 1.75
N ASP A 166 -7.40 -5.98 0.57
CA ASP A 166 -8.18 -5.94 -0.67
C ASP A 166 -8.74 -7.32 -1.04
N LEU A 167 -8.01 -8.42 -0.83
CA LEU A 167 -8.56 -9.76 -1.01
C LEU A 167 -9.80 -10.00 -0.13
N PHE A 168 -9.78 -9.54 1.12
CA PHE A 168 -10.96 -9.60 2.00
C PHE A 168 -12.11 -8.74 1.46
N LYS A 169 -11.83 -7.52 1.02
CA LYS A 169 -12.84 -6.61 0.44
C LYS A 169 -13.46 -7.18 -0.82
N ILE A 170 -12.63 -7.75 -1.70
CA ILE A 170 -13.08 -8.43 -2.91
C ILE A 170 -13.97 -9.61 -2.55
N ALA A 171 -13.58 -10.43 -1.57
CA ALA A 171 -14.41 -11.55 -1.11
C ALA A 171 -15.77 -11.08 -0.55
N LEU A 172 -15.78 -10.02 0.25
CA LEU A 172 -16.99 -9.40 0.79
C LEU A 172 -17.88 -8.82 -0.32
N ALA A 173 -17.29 -8.09 -1.27
CA ALA A 173 -18.01 -7.51 -2.41
C ALA A 173 -18.62 -8.58 -3.32
N LYS A 174 -17.94 -9.71 -3.52
CA LYS A 174 -18.48 -10.86 -4.26
C LYS A 174 -19.75 -11.39 -3.59
N SER A 175 -19.80 -11.44 -2.26
CA SER A 175 -20.99 -11.91 -1.53
C SER A 175 -22.21 -11.02 -1.80
N LEU A 176 -22.00 -9.75 -2.15
CA LEU A 176 -23.05 -8.79 -2.50
C LEU A 176 -23.72 -9.10 -3.85
N ASN A 177 -23.12 -9.93 -4.70
CA ASN A 177 -23.67 -10.34 -5.99
C ASN A 177 -25.09 -10.90 -5.86
N ARG A 178 -25.37 -11.70 -4.82
CA ARG A 178 -26.69 -12.30 -4.61
C ARG A 178 -27.83 -11.29 -4.46
N TYR A 179 -27.50 -10.03 -4.17
CA TYR A 179 -28.45 -8.93 -4.02
C TYR A 179 -28.48 -7.99 -5.23
N LEU A 180 -27.68 -8.24 -6.27
CA LEU A 180 -27.58 -7.38 -7.45
C LEU A 180 -28.62 -7.79 -8.52
N THR A 181 -29.78 -7.13 -8.48
CA THR A 181 -30.72 -7.15 -9.61
C THR A 181 -30.20 -6.26 -10.77
N PRO A 182 -30.60 -6.48 -12.04
CA PRO A 182 -30.18 -5.64 -13.18
C PRO A 182 -30.38 -4.13 -12.96
N LEU A 183 -31.49 -3.75 -12.30
CA LEU A 183 -31.75 -2.36 -11.92
C LEU A 183 -30.74 -1.80 -10.91
N ARG A 184 -30.33 -2.61 -9.92
CA ARG A 184 -29.31 -2.22 -8.93
C ARG A 184 -27.93 -2.12 -9.57
N ILE A 185 -27.60 -3.02 -10.50
CA ILE A 185 -26.36 -2.96 -11.28
C ILE A 185 -26.30 -1.66 -12.09
N PHE A 186 -27.41 -1.29 -12.74
CA PHE A 186 -27.50 -0.02 -13.47
C PHE A 186 -27.23 1.18 -12.56
N TRP A 187 -27.85 1.24 -11.39
CA TRP A 187 -27.61 2.32 -10.41
C TRP A 187 -26.19 2.32 -9.87
N LEU A 188 -25.60 1.16 -9.59
CA LEU A 188 -24.22 1.04 -9.13
C LEU A 188 -23.24 1.58 -10.18
N LYS A 189 -23.34 1.14 -11.44
CA LYS A 189 -22.50 1.64 -12.55
C LYS A 189 -22.64 3.15 -12.72
N ARG A 190 -23.87 3.66 -12.62
CA ARG A 190 -24.16 5.08 -12.73
C ARG A 190 -23.57 5.89 -11.58
N LEU A 191 -23.65 5.39 -10.34
CA LEU A 191 -23.04 6.00 -9.16
C LEU A 191 -21.52 6.12 -9.33
N ILE A 192 -20.87 5.04 -9.77
CA ILE A 192 -19.41 5.01 -9.95
C ILE A 192 -18.97 5.99 -11.02
N ALA A 193 -19.71 6.06 -12.13
CA ALA A 193 -19.46 7.04 -13.18
C ALA A 193 -19.60 8.49 -12.67
N ILE A 194 -20.59 8.77 -11.82
CA ILE A 194 -20.77 10.08 -11.18
C ILE A 194 -19.60 10.39 -10.24
N ILE A 195 -19.18 9.44 -9.40
CA ILE A 195 -18.04 9.60 -8.50
C ILE A 195 -16.77 9.93 -9.31
N MET A 196 -16.53 9.22 -10.42
CA MET A 196 -15.40 9.50 -11.31
C MET A 196 -15.47 10.90 -11.93
N MET A 197 -16.65 11.35 -12.36
CA MET A 197 -16.83 12.71 -12.88
C MET A 197 -16.58 13.77 -11.79
N ILE A 198 -17.07 13.56 -10.57
CA ILE A 198 -16.85 14.48 -9.44
C ILE A 198 -15.37 14.52 -9.07
N CYS A 199 -14.72 13.36 -8.88
CA CYS A 199 -13.29 13.29 -8.59
C CYS A 199 -12.47 13.97 -9.71
N GLY A 200 -12.78 13.70 -10.98
CA GLY A 200 -12.11 14.35 -12.10
C GLY A 200 -12.32 15.87 -12.10
N GLY A 201 -13.54 16.34 -11.84
CA GLY A 201 -13.84 17.76 -11.72
C GLY A 201 -13.13 18.45 -10.56
N VAL A 202 -13.03 17.78 -9.40
CA VAL A 202 -12.27 18.28 -8.24
C VAL A 202 -10.79 18.40 -8.58
N LEU A 203 -10.19 17.41 -9.25
CA LEU A 203 -8.79 17.47 -9.68
C LEU A 203 -8.54 18.61 -10.68
N ILE A 204 -9.43 18.78 -11.66
CA ILE A 204 -9.34 19.91 -12.60
C ILE A 204 -9.42 21.23 -11.82
N PHE A 205 -10.37 21.36 -10.88
CA PHE A 205 -10.51 22.56 -10.07
C PHE A 205 -9.24 22.86 -9.26
N LYS A 206 -8.66 21.87 -8.57
CA LYS A 206 -7.39 22.03 -7.84
C LYS A 206 -6.26 22.48 -8.76
N GLY A 207 -6.17 21.91 -9.97
CA GLY A 207 -5.15 22.29 -10.94
C GLY A 207 -5.39 23.69 -11.57
N THR A 208 -6.64 24.10 -11.79
CA THR A 208 -6.95 25.42 -12.39
C THR A 208 -6.84 26.58 -11.41
N PHE A 209 -7.04 26.33 -10.11
CA PHE A 209 -7.03 27.35 -9.06
C PHE A 209 -6.07 26.97 -7.91
N PRO A 210 -4.76 26.87 -8.19
CA PRO A 210 -3.78 26.43 -7.20
C PRO A 210 -3.70 27.36 -5.98
N ASP A 211 -3.89 28.68 -6.16
CA ASP A 211 -3.80 29.66 -5.08
C ASP A 211 -4.98 29.59 -4.10
N THR A 212 -6.18 29.23 -4.58
CA THR A 212 -7.37 29.06 -3.72
C THR A 212 -7.33 27.76 -2.94
N THR A 213 -6.72 26.70 -3.49
CA THR A 213 -6.51 25.45 -2.75
C THR A 213 -5.52 25.60 -1.60
N LYS A 214 -4.44 26.37 -1.78
CA LYS A 214 -3.46 26.63 -0.72
C LYS A 214 -4.09 27.41 0.45
N GLN A 215 -4.91 28.42 0.15
CA GLN A 215 -5.65 29.20 1.17
C GLN A 215 -6.75 28.39 1.87
N LEU A 216 -7.37 27.42 1.18
CA LEU A 216 -8.34 26.50 1.78
C LEU A 216 -7.68 25.46 2.69
N GLU A 217 -6.52 24.92 2.29
CA GLU A 217 -5.72 24.03 3.13
C GLU A 217 -5.21 24.77 4.39
N GLU A 218 -4.80 26.03 4.26
CA GLU A 218 -4.38 26.90 5.36
C GLU A 218 -5.54 27.31 6.30
N GLN A 219 -6.77 27.46 5.78
CA GLN A 219 -7.96 27.76 6.60
C GLN A 219 -8.60 26.52 7.23
N ILE A 220 -8.35 25.32 6.69
CA ILE A 220 -8.81 24.04 7.22
C ILE A 220 -7.83 23.49 8.28
N ASP A 221 -6.69 24.14 8.49
CA ASP A 221 -5.70 23.81 9.53
C ASP A 221 -6.16 24.23 10.94
N ILE A 222 -7.33 23.72 11.35
CA ILE A 222 -7.78 23.62 12.74
C ILE A 222 -7.33 22.27 13.34
N MET A 223 -6.26 21.69 12.81
CA MET A 223 -5.46 20.70 13.52
C MET A 223 -4.17 21.42 13.93
N PRO A 224 -3.90 21.61 15.23
CA PRO A 224 -2.60 22.11 15.61
C PRO A 224 -1.56 21.13 15.09
N ASP A 225 -0.52 21.69 14.46
CA ASP A 225 0.78 21.10 14.26
C ASP A 225 1.02 19.99 15.30
N LEU A 226 0.96 18.73 14.86
CA LEU A 226 1.27 17.60 15.71
C LEU A 226 2.79 17.55 15.86
N MET A 227 3.29 18.47 16.69
CA MET A 227 4.24 18.28 17.78
C MET A 227 4.89 19.64 18.08
N ASP A 228 4.17 20.50 18.82
CA ASP A 228 4.85 21.42 19.76
C ASP A 228 5.70 20.52 20.67
N GLN A 229 6.98 20.34 20.33
CA GLN A 229 7.96 19.57 21.10
C GLN A 229 7.95 19.98 22.59
N GLU A 230 7.69 21.27 22.83
CA GLU A 230 7.58 21.89 24.15
C GLU A 230 6.44 21.31 25.01
N LYS A 231 5.27 20.99 24.42
CA LYS A 231 4.16 20.37 25.16
C LYS A 231 4.37 18.88 25.43
N VAL A 232 5.11 18.19 24.55
CA VAL A 232 5.48 16.79 24.78
C VAL A 232 6.49 16.69 25.91
N GLU A 233 7.48 17.58 25.95
CA GLU A 233 8.43 17.68 27.08
C GLU A 233 7.71 18.06 28.39
N GLU A 234 6.74 18.97 28.36
CA GLU A 234 5.99 19.37 29.56
C GLU A 234 5.14 18.21 30.12
N VAL A 235 4.47 17.44 29.25
CA VAL A 235 3.71 16.24 29.65
C VAL A 235 4.63 15.10 30.10
N GLU A 236 5.80 14.94 29.47
CA GLU A 236 6.78 13.93 29.85
C GLU A 236 7.43 14.26 31.21
N GLU A 237 7.74 15.53 31.49
CA GLU A 237 8.19 15.98 32.82
C GLU A 237 7.11 15.80 33.90
N GLU A 238 5.85 16.10 33.59
CA GLU A 238 4.73 15.95 34.52
C GLU A 238 4.46 14.46 34.82
N PHE A 239 4.60 13.59 33.81
CA PHE A 239 4.50 12.14 33.96
C PHE A 239 5.68 11.54 34.73
N ILE A 240 6.91 12.06 34.53
CA ILE A 240 8.10 11.65 35.29
C ILE A 240 7.96 12.07 36.76
N LYS A 241 7.49 13.29 37.07
CA LYS A 241 7.21 13.74 38.44
C LYS A 241 6.13 12.88 39.12
N GLU A 242 5.08 12.51 38.39
CA GLU A 242 4.03 11.63 38.90
C GLU A 242 4.55 10.21 39.19
N LEU A 243 5.50 9.70 38.37
CA LEU A 243 6.16 8.41 38.57
C LEU A 243 7.17 8.43 39.74
N GLU A 244 7.91 9.52 39.92
CA GLU A 244 8.79 9.73 41.07
C GLU A 244 7.99 9.85 42.39
N SER A 245 6.80 10.44 42.36
CA SER A 245 5.94 10.60 43.54
C SER A 245 5.36 9.28 44.10
N LYS A 246 5.43 8.19 43.33
CA LYS A 246 4.82 6.88 43.65
C LYS A 246 5.81 5.78 44.06
N ASP A 247 7.07 6.13 44.34
CA ASP A 247 8.14 5.21 44.80
C ASP A 247 8.25 3.91 43.98
N LEU A 248 8.02 3.97 42.66
CA LEU A 248 8.07 2.81 41.75
C LEU A 248 9.34 2.77 40.87
N ILE A 249 10.29 3.69 41.07
CA ILE A 249 11.62 3.66 40.43
C ILE A 249 12.67 3.38 41.51
N PRO A 250 13.51 2.33 41.38
CA PRO A 250 14.56 2.07 42.34
C PRO A 250 15.64 3.17 42.28
N ASP A 251 15.90 3.74 43.44
CA ASP A 251 16.76 4.89 43.66
C ASP A 251 18.25 4.53 43.44
N LYS A 252 18.82 4.92 42.29
CA LYS A 252 20.22 5.36 42.11
C LYS A 252 20.61 5.65 40.65
N PRO A 253 21.37 6.73 40.38
CA PRO A 253 21.96 6.96 39.07
C PRO A 253 23.14 6.00 38.85
N VAL A 254 23.16 5.30 37.70
CA VAL A 254 24.35 4.55 37.27
C VAL A 254 25.39 5.55 36.77
N GLU A 255 26.36 5.83 37.64
CA GLU A 255 27.55 6.61 37.34
C GLU A 255 28.34 6.00 36.17
N LYS A 256 28.41 6.72 35.04
CA LYS A 256 29.31 6.38 33.91
C LYS A 256 30.76 6.59 34.34
N THR A 257 31.37 5.57 34.95
CA THR A 257 32.83 5.50 35.10
C THR A 257 33.45 4.99 33.80
N VAL A 258 34.01 5.92 33.01
CA VAL A 258 34.89 5.60 31.88
C VAL A 258 36.15 4.95 32.44
N ARG A 259 36.35 3.64 32.19
CA ARG A 259 37.62 2.98 32.48
C ARG A 259 38.60 3.23 31.32
N PRO A 260 39.89 3.53 31.60
CA PRO A 260 40.90 3.65 30.55
C PRO A 260 41.12 2.30 29.85
N ILE A 261 41.22 2.34 28.52
CA ILE A 261 41.59 1.18 27.70
C ILE A 261 43.00 0.74 28.08
N LYS A 262 43.12 -0.44 28.70
CA LYS A 262 44.40 -1.11 28.93
C LYS A 262 44.87 -1.69 27.59
N GLU A 263 46.12 -1.42 27.24
CA GLU A 263 46.81 -1.97 26.07
C GLU A 263 46.62 -3.48 25.95
N THR A 264 46.26 -3.92 24.74
CA THR A 264 46.08 -5.32 24.36
C THR A 264 47.39 -6.08 24.51
N THR A 265 47.40 -7.10 25.38
CA THR A 265 48.44 -8.14 25.41
C THR A 265 48.32 -9.00 24.14
N PRO A 266 49.41 -9.41 23.46
CA PRO A 266 49.31 -10.18 22.23
C PRO A 266 48.76 -11.59 22.49
N LEU A 267 47.93 -12.06 21.57
CA LEU A 267 47.39 -13.44 21.55
C LEU A 267 48.52 -14.48 21.61
N PRO A 268 48.39 -15.58 22.38
CA PRO A 268 49.36 -16.66 22.37
C PRO A 268 49.30 -17.42 21.04
N LYS A 269 50.47 -17.75 20.49
CA LYS A 269 50.62 -18.56 19.27
C LYS A 269 50.07 -19.97 19.50
N VAL A 270 49.14 -20.39 18.64
CA VAL A 270 48.64 -21.77 18.56
C VAL A 270 49.75 -22.66 17.98
N SER A 271 50.12 -23.71 18.72
CA SER A 271 51.08 -24.74 18.27
C SER A 271 50.35 -25.82 17.45
N PRO A 272 50.88 -26.26 16.28
CA PRO A 272 50.22 -27.22 15.41
C PRO A 272 50.58 -28.66 15.83
N ASN A 273 49.94 -29.18 16.87
CA ASN A 273 49.78 -30.64 17.04
C ASN A 273 48.92 -30.93 18.25
N ASN A 274 47.65 -31.25 18.02
CA ASN A 274 46.92 -32.33 18.71
C ASN A 274 45.55 -32.49 18.05
N LYS A 275 45.36 -33.65 17.43
CA LYS A 275 44.13 -34.11 16.78
C LYS A 275 43.29 -34.82 17.85
N PRO A 276 42.04 -34.41 18.12
CA PRO A 276 41.09 -35.27 18.83
C PRO A 276 40.43 -36.19 17.79
N GLU A 277 40.63 -37.48 17.98
CA GLU A 277 39.90 -38.56 17.33
C GLU A 277 38.48 -38.60 17.91
N VAL A 278 37.46 -38.48 17.07
CA VAL A 278 36.05 -38.61 17.46
C VAL A 278 35.42 -39.63 16.52
N GLU A 279 34.96 -40.74 17.11
CA GLU A 279 34.28 -41.86 16.47
C GLU A 279 33.03 -41.41 15.71
N VAL A 280 32.85 -42.00 14.53
CA VAL A 280 31.69 -41.81 13.66
C VAL A 280 30.64 -42.84 14.05
N GLU A 281 29.50 -42.38 14.56
CA GLU A 281 28.29 -43.20 14.73
C GLU A 281 27.54 -43.20 13.38
N ASP A 282 27.67 -44.31 12.65
CA ASP A 282 26.96 -44.59 11.39
C ASP A 282 25.52 -44.99 11.68
N ASP A 283 24.59 -44.04 11.66
CA ASP A 283 23.23 -44.30 11.20
C ASP A 283 22.55 -42.98 10.85
N ILE A 284 21.52 -43.03 10.00
CA ILE A 284 20.75 -41.89 9.46
C ILE A 284 21.32 -41.30 8.15
N PHE A 285 21.64 -42.17 7.19
CA PHE A 285 21.42 -41.86 5.78
C PHE A 285 20.71 -43.05 5.12
N GLN A 286 19.37 -43.04 5.11
CA GLN A 286 18.59 -43.80 4.14
C GLN A 286 17.95 -42.83 3.14
N THR A 287 18.58 -42.77 1.98
CA THR A 287 18.09 -42.21 0.72
C THR A 287 16.85 -42.98 0.28
N ILE A 288 15.74 -42.26 0.07
CA ILE A 288 14.50 -42.82 -0.49
C ILE A 288 14.62 -42.72 -2.03
N ASP A 289 15.02 -43.84 -2.67
CA ASP A 289 15.01 -44.00 -4.12
C ASP A 289 13.61 -44.42 -4.60
N THR A 290 12.86 -43.46 -5.12
CA THR A 290 11.55 -43.69 -5.75
C THR A 290 11.71 -44.03 -7.22
N THR A 291 12.17 -45.25 -7.52
CA THR A 291 12.12 -45.77 -8.90
C THR A 291 11.89 -47.27 -8.94
N LYS A 292 10.62 -47.71 -8.86
CA LYS A 292 10.07 -48.94 -9.50
C LYS A 292 8.60 -49.13 -9.13
N GLN A 293 7.72 -48.68 -10.02
CA GLN A 293 6.33 -49.11 -10.06
C GLN A 293 6.21 -50.15 -11.18
N LYS A 294 5.90 -51.40 -10.82
CA LYS A 294 5.47 -52.46 -11.75
C LYS A 294 4.05 -52.88 -11.35
N PRO A 295 3.15 -53.13 -12.31
CA PRO A 295 1.74 -53.38 -12.03
C PRO A 295 1.53 -54.84 -11.64
N GLN A 296 0.51 -55.09 -10.83
CA GLN A 296 0.04 -56.43 -10.49
C GLN A 296 -1.49 -56.53 -10.70
N PRO A 297 -1.99 -57.77 -10.89
CA PRO A 297 -2.90 -58.14 -11.97
C PRO A 297 -4.39 -57.99 -11.68
#